data_AF-A0A9D2TC02-F1
#
_entry.id   AF-A0A9D2TC02-F1
#
_cell.length_a   1.000
_cell.length_b   1.000
_cell.length_c   1.000
_cell.angle_alpha   90.00
_cell.angle_beta   90.00
_cell.angle_gamma   90.00
#
_symmetry.space_group_name_H-M   'P 1'
#
loop_
_entity.id
_entity.type
_entity.pdbx_description
1 polymer ?
#
loop_
_entity_poly.entity_id
_entity_poly.type
_entity_poly.pdbx_seq_one_letter_code
_entity_poly.pdbx_strand_id
1 'polypeptide(L)'
;MKKIITLLLFAVLAVTLYGCSQTKDTKDTPRQTEEIEIIEVYRYEGVPAAAEKKILTEQTETADLYRQLPLTDSTKDKESAAGAAVISFRVNFRDGTKEEVVCPLDTSENSEKLDAIWNSISSEAKDAEPDELPILE
;
A
#
# COMPACT_ATOMS: atom_id res chain seq x y z
N MET A 1 -55.93 11.44 -0.80
CA MET A 1 -54.49 11.21 -0.53
C MET A 1 -53.95 10.20 -1.55
N LYS A 2 -53.51 10.67 -2.73
CA LYS A 2 -53.12 9.81 -3.87
C LYS A 2 -52.11 10.51 -4.78
N LYS A 3 -51.30 11.39 -4.19
CA LYS A 3 -50.25 12.19 -4.84
C LYS A 3 -48.87 12.05 -4.14
N ILE A 4 -48.82 11.27 -3.05
CA ILE A 4 -47.61 11.04 -2.24
C ILE A 4 -46.82 9.83 -2.78
N ILE A 5 -47.50 8.91 -3.50
CA ILE A 5 -46.87 7.68 -4.01
C ILE A 5 -45.94 7.96 -5.20
N THR A 6 -46.12 9.06 -5.92
CA THR A 6 -45.29 9.37 -7.10
C THR A 6 -43.95 10.03 -6.73
N LEU A 7 -43.84 10.62 -5.53
CA LEU A 7 -42.60 11.29 -5.11
C LEU A 7 -41.49 10.30 -4.70
N LEU A 8 -41.88 9.10 -4.24
CA LEU A 8 -40.95 8.04 -3.83
C LEU A 8 -40.31 7.30 -4.99
N LEU A 9 -40.82 7.45 -6.23
CA LEU A 9 -40.23 6.82 -7.41
C LEU A 9 -39.15 7.67 -8.09
N PHE A 10 -39.12 8.99 -7.83
CA PHE A 10 -38.12 9.90 -8.41
C PHE A 10 -36.86 10.02 -7.55
N ALA A 11 -36.95 9.73 -6.25
CA ALA A 11 -35.83 9.83 -5.31
C ALA A 11 -34.84 8.65 -5.40
N VAL A 12 -35.22 7.54 -6.03
CA VAL A 12 -34.35 6.35 -6.21
C VAL A 12 -33.45 6.45 -7.45
N LEU A 13 -33.70 7.41 -8.35
CA LEU A 13 -32.94 7.55 -9.60
C LEU A 13 -31.72 8.48 -9.49
N ALA A 14 -31.52 9.16 -8.35
CA ALA A 14 -30.47 10.17 -8.17
C ALA A 14 -29.23 9.69 -7.38
N VAL A 15 -29.21 8.43 -6.92
CA VAL A 15 -28.10 7.87 -6.10
C VAL A 15 -27.25 6.85 -6.86
N THR A 16 -27.43 6.70 -8.19
CA THR A 16 -26.58 5.83 -9.01
C THR A 16 -25.48 6.56 -9.78
N LEU A 17 -25.25 7.85 -9.50
CA LEU A 17 -24.24 8.69 -10.18
C LEU A 17 -23.05 9.09 -9.28
N TYR A 18 -22.65 8.22 -8.36
CA TYR A 18 -21.31 8.24 -7.75
C TYR A 18 -20.74 6.81 -7.70
N GLY A 19 -20.82 6.11 -8.83
CA GLY A 19 -20.10 4.87 -9.08
C GLY A 19 -18.98 5.15 -10.06
N CYS A 20 -17.79 5.42 -9.51
CA CYS A 20 -16.47 5.27 -10.15
C CYS A 20 -16.37 5.67 -11.63
N SER A 21 -15.67 6.78 -11.88
CA SER A 21 -14.85 6.91 -13.08
C SER A 21 -13.78 5.81 -13.09
N GLN A 22 -14.17 4.57 -13.39
CA GLN A 22 -13.24 3.55 -13.85
C GLN A 22 -12.98 3.82 -15.32
N THR A 23 -12.24 4.89 -15.57
CA THR A 23 -11.46 4.95 -16.78
C THR A 23 -10.44 3.84 -16.71
N LYS A 24 -10.66 2.85 -17.58
CA LYS A 24 -9.64 2.00 -18.19
C LYS A 24 -9.18 0.85 -17.28
N ASP A 25 -9.68 -0.32 -17.64
CA ASP A 25 -8.88 -1.54 -17.74
C ASP A 25 -7.58 -1.27 -18.54
N THR A 26 -6.62 -0.56 -17.96
CA THR A 26 -5.21 -0.73 -18.32
C THR A 26 -4.71 -1.91 -17.51
N LYS A 27 -4.98 -3.09 -18.06
CA LYS A 27 -4.15 -4.29 -17.93
C LYS A 27 -2.72 -3.91 -17.48
N ASP A 28 -2.43 -4.23 -16.22
CA ASP A 28 -1.19 -4.06 -15.45
C ASP A 28 0.05 -3.75 -16.29
N THR A 29 0.22 -2.48 -16.65
CA THR A 29 1.56 -1.98 -16.96
C THR A 29 2.12 -1.53 -15.61
N PRO A 30 3.18 -2.17 -15.08
CA PRO A 30 3.79 -1.71 -13.85
C PRO A 30 4.12 -0.23 -14.02
N ARG A 31 3.64 0.58 -13.08
CA ARG A 31 3.76 2.04 -13.12
C ARG A 31 5.19 2.47 -13.41
N GLN A 32 5.36 3.59 -14.11
CA GLN A 32 6.69 4.03 -14.52
C GLN A 32 7.54 4.33 -13.29
N THR A 33 8.70 3.67 -13.16
CA THR A 33 9.59 3.83 -12.01
C THR A 33 10.15 5.24 -11.86
N GLU A 34 10.15 6.03 -12.96
CA GLU A 34 10.55 7.44 -12.98
C GLU A 34 9.59 8.38 -12.24
N GLU A 35 8.35 7.92 -12.00
CA GLU A 35 7.36 8.66 -11.22
C GLU A 35 7.50 8.44 -9.72
N ILE A 36 8.35 7.50 -9.28
CA ILE A 36 8.58 7.24 -7.85
C ILE A 36 9.36 8.42 -7.25
N GLU A 37 8.82 8.99 -6.19
CA GLU A 37 9.48 10.05 -5.42
C GLU A 37 10.28 9.47 -4.26
N ILE A 38 9.64 8.57 -3.50
CA ILE A 38 10.20 8.01 -2.26
C ILE A 38 9.55 6.67 -1.98
N ILE A 39 10.34 5.71 -1.49
CA ILE A 39 9.84 4.47 -0.90
C ILE A 39 10.13 4.51 0.60
N GLU A 40 9.07 4.43 1.39
CA GLU A 40 9.14 4.27 2.83
C GLU A 40 8.99 2.78 3.15
N VAL A 41 9.89 2.25 3.97
CA VAL A 41 9.91 0.85 4.38
C VAL A 41 9.70 0.80 5.87
N TYR A 42 8.64 0.13 6.31
CA TYR A 42 8.28 0.00 7.71
C TYR A 42 8.48 -1.45 8.15
N ARG A 43 9.04 -1.67 9.34
CA ARG A 43 9.18 -2.99 9.96
C ARG A 43 8.56 -2.95 11.36
N TYR A 44 7.73 -3.93 11.69
CA TYR A 44 7.11 -4.03 13.01
C TYR A 44 6.75 -5.46 13.37
N GLU A 45 6.63 -5.74 14.67
CA GLU A 45 6.12 -7.01 15.18
C GLU A 45 4.74 -6.81 15.78
N GLY A 46 3.74 -7.52 15.26
CA GLY A 46 2.37 -7.41 15.74
C GLY A 46 1.73 -6.07 15.42
N VAL A 47 1.69 -5.15 16.40
CA VAL A 47 1.00 -3.87 16.26
C VAL A 47 1.99 -2.78 15.83
N PRO A 48 1.67 -1.95 14.82
CA PRO A 48 2.60 -0.97 14.26
C PRO A 48 3.00 0.17 15.21
N ALA A 49 2.50 0.21 16.46
CA ALA A 49 2.79 1.26 17.43
C ALA A 49 4.30 1.50 17.73
N ALA A 50 5.16 0.55 17.38
CA ALA A 50 6.62 0.65 17.49
C ALA A 50 7.32 0.31 16.17
N ALA A 51 6.72 0.67 15.03
CA ALA A 51 7.31 0.39 13.73
C ALA A 51 8.61 1.17 13.52
N GLU A 52 9.63 0.50 12.99
CA GLU A 52 10.84 1.12 12.49
C GLU A 52 10.63 1.51 11.03
N LYS A 53 10.97 2.74 10.67
CA LYS A 53 10.89 3.29 9.32
C LYS A 53 12.28 3.54 8.76
N LYS A 54 12.49 3.12 7.52
CA LYS A 54 13.58 3.54 6.64
C LYS A 54 13.04 4.16 5.38
N ILE A 55 13.86 4.99 4.74
CA ILE A 55 13.49 5.77 3.56
C ILE A 55 14.50 5.52 2.44
N LEU A 56 14.00 5.31 1.22
CA LEU A 56 14.79 5.34 -0.01
C LEU A 56 14.32 6.49 -0.90
N THR A 57 15.26 7.33 -1.32
CA THR A 57 15.03 8.45 -2.25
C THR A 57 15.84 8.34 -3.54
N GLU A 58 16.87 7.48 -3.58
CA GLU A 58 17.70 7.33 -4.76
C GLU A 58 16.91 6.65 -5.90
N GLN A 59 16.84 7.32 -7.05
CA GLN A 59 15.96 6.91 -8.15
C GLN A 59 16.28 5.51 -8.68
N THR A 60 17.55 5.14 -8.74
CA THR A 60 17.98 3.81 -9.20
C THR A 60 17.61 2.73 -8.20
N GLU A 61 17.82 2.99 -6.90
CA GLU A 61 17.52 2.02 -5.84
C GLU A 61 16.00 1.85 -5.65
N THR A 62 15.24 2.93 -5.69
CA THR A 62 13.77 2.91 -5.62
C THR A 62 13.16 2.17 -6.82
N ALA A 63 13.66 2.41 -8.03
CA ALA A 63 13.21 1.69 -9.22
C ALA A 63 13.51 0.19 -9.16
N ASP A 64 14.71 -0.18 -8.68
CA ASP A 64 15.11 -1.59 -8.55
C ASP A 64 14.34 -2.31 -7.45
N LEU A 65 14.08 -1.65 -6.32
CA LEU A 65 13.23 -2.19 -5.26
C LEU A 65 11.80 -2.38 -5.76
N TYR A 66 11.21 -1.35 -6.39
CA TYR A 66 9.84 -1.39 -6.90
C TYR A 66 9.58 -2.54 -7.87
N ARG A 67 10.53 -2.83 -8.77
CA ARG A 67 10.42 -3.99 -9.69
C ARG A 67 10.47 -5.34 -9.00
N GLN A 68 11.02 -5.42 -7.80
CA GLN A 68 11.10 -6.65 -7.01
C GLN A 68 9.88 -6.85 -6.10
N LEU A 69 9.05 -5.82 -5.93
CA LEU A 69 7.84 -5.92 -5.12
C LEU A 69 6.78 -6.74 -5.86
N PRO A 70 6.04 -7.61 -5.15
CA PRO A 70 4.96 -8.42 -5.71
C PRO A 70 3.68 -7.57 -5.89
N LEU A 71 3.74 -6.51 -6.70
CA LEU A 71 2.61 -5.58 -6.91
C LEU A 71 1.48 -6.16 -7.77
N THR A 72 1.80 -7.17 -8.60
CA THR A 72 0.90 -7.70 -9.66
C THR A 72 -0.03 -8.80 -9.19
N ASP A 73 0.22 -9.41 -8.03
CA ASP A 73 -0.72 -10.33 -7.41
C ASP A 73 -1.52 -9.52 -6.41
N SER A 74 -2.75 -9.19 -6.78
CA SER A 74 -3.73 -8.52 -5.93
C SER A 74 -3.48 -8.89 -4.48
N THR A 75 -3.26 -7.88 -3.64
CA THR A 75 -3.27 -7.94 -2.17
C THR A 75 -4.62 -8.50 -1.70
N LYS A 76 -4.84 -9.78 -1.96
CA LYS A 76 -5.87 -10.60 -1.36
C LYS A 76 -5.29 -11.03 -0.04
N ASP A 77 -5.75 -10.36 1.01
CA ASP A 77 -6.13 -11.04 2.24
C ASP A 77 -5.08 -12.02 2.76
N LYS A 78 -3.85 -11.56 2.95
CA LYS A 78 -3.00 -12.21 3.96
C LYS A 78 -3.19 -11.42 5.24
N GLU A 79 -4.27 -11.76 5.95
CA GLU A 79 -4.42 -11.45 7.36
C GLU A 79 -3.11 -11.87 8.03
N SER A 80 -2.27 -10.88 8.34
CA SER A 80 -1.05 -11.11 9.09
C SER A 80 -1.49 -11.65 10.44
N ALA A 81 -1.07 -12.87 10.78
CA ALA A 81 -1.42 -13.46 12.06
C ALA A 81 -1.07 -12.47 13.18
N ALA A 82 -2.03 -12.17 14.06
CA ALA A 82 -1.84 -11.19 15.13
C ALA A 82 -0.54 -11.47 15.91
N GLY A 83 0.41 -10.55 15.85
CA GLY A 83 1.73 -10.70 16.47
C GLY A 83 2.89 -11.09 15.54
N ALA A 84 2.65 -11.36 14.25
CA ALA A 84 3.71 -11.69 13.31
C ALA A 84 4.58 -10.46 12.98
N ALA A 85 5.86 -10.71 12.70
CA ALA A 85 6.74 -9.71 12.12
C ALA A 85 6.27 -9.37 10.70
N VAL A 86 6.22 -8.08 10.37
CA VAL A 86 5.72 -7.55 9.11
C VAL A 86 6.71 -6.51 8.58
N ILE A 87 6.85 -6.48 7.26
CA ILE A 87 7.49 -5.39 6.53
C ILE A 87 6.48 -4.79 5.55
N SER A 88 6.30 -3.47 5.61
CA SER A 88 5.45 -2.72 4.69
C SER A 88 6.30 -1.84 3.78
N PHE A 89 6.00 -1.82 2.49
CA PHE A 89 6.61 -0.94 1.51
C PHE A 89 5.56 0.06 1.03
N ARG A 90 5.73 1.33 1.37
CA ARG A 90 4.87 2.42 0.91
C ARG A 90 5.60 3.22 -0.15
N VAL A 91 5.10 3.13 -1.37
CA VAL A 91 5.63 3.82 -2.55
C VAL A 91 4.82 5.09 -2.73
N ASN A 92 5.48 6.24 -2.67
CA ASN A 92 4.86 7.53 -2.97
C ASN A 92 5.33 7.98 -4.37
N PHE A 93 4.37 8.30 -5.22
CA PHE A 93 4.61 8.80 -6.57
C PHE A 93 4.52 10.33 -6.59
N ARG A 94 5.25 10.96 -7.52
CA ARG A 94 5.29 12.42 -7.71
C ARG A 94 3.93 13.04 -8.01
N ASP A 95 2.96 12.26 -8.50
CA ASP A 95 1.61 12.72 -8.77
C ASP A 95 0.71 12.71 -7.51
N GLY A 96 1.25 12.29 -6.37
CA GLY A 96 0.55 12.18 -5.09
C GLY A 96 -0.13 10.84 -4.86
N THR A 97 -0.07 9.90 -5.81
CA THR A 97 -0.57 8.53 -5.62
C THR A 97 0.32 7.79 -4.61
N LYS A 98 -0.28 6.88 -3.84
CA LYS A 98 0.42 6.00 -2.90
C LYS A 98 0.02 4.55 -3.15
N GLU A 99 1.00 3.66 -3.10
CA GLU A 99 0.80 2.21 -3.13
C GLU A 99 1.49 1.60 -1.92
N GLU A 100 0.84 0.64 -1.26
CA GLU A 100 1.37 -0.04 -0.09
C GLU A 100 1.35 -1.55 -0.29
N VAL A 101 2.48 -2.20 -0.03
CA VAL A 101 2.65 -3.65 -0.09
C VAL A 101 3.05 -4.14 1.29
N VAL A 102 2.18 -4.93 1.92
CA VAL A 102 2.41 -5.49 3.25
C VAL A 102 2.80 -6.96 3.12
N CYS A 103 3.97 -7.32 3.65
CA CYS A 103 4.51 -8.67 3.60
C CYS A 103 4.74 -9.19 5.02
N PRO A 104 4.18 -10.36 5.39
CA PRO A 104 4.61 -11.04 6.61
C PRO A 104 6.06 -11.51 6.47
N LEU A 105 6.83 -11.38 7.55
CA LEU A 105 8.15 -11.97 7.73
C LEU A 105 7.97 -13.34 8.42
N ASP A 106 7.27 -14.26 7.76
CA ASP A 106 7.21 -15.67 8.18
C ASP A 106 8.50 -16.41 7.81
N THR A 107 8.79 -17.58 8.40
CA THR A 107 10.03 -18.35 8.20
C THR A 107 10.16 -19.01 6.81
N SER A 108 9.75 -18.32 5.74
CA SER A 108 9.87 -18.75 4.35
C SER A 108 11.08 -18.10 3.66
N GLU A 109 11.45 -18.61 2.47
CA GLU A 109 12.51 -18.03 1.61
C GLU A 109 12.33 -16.51 1.37
N ASN A 110 11.09 -16.01 1.48
CA ASN A 110 10.78 -14.60 1.28
C ASN A 110 11.29 -13.72 2.44
N SER A 111 11.36 -14.20 3.68
CA SER A 111 11.82 -13.37 4.81
C SER A 111 13.29 -13.01 4.73
N GLU A 112 14.15 -13.94 4.29
CA GLU A 112 15.59 -13.67 4.12
C GLU A 112 15.83 -12.58 3.07
N LYS A 113 15.04 -12.61 1.98
CA LYS A 113 15.09 -11.57 0.94
C LYS A 113 14.64 -10.22 1.48
N LEU A 114 13.57 -10.19 2.27
CA LEU A 114 13.03 -8.97 2.86
C LEU A 114 13.98 -8.38 3.92
N ASP A 115 14.62 -9.21 4.73
CA ASP A 115 15.67 -8.79 5.67
C ASP A 115 16.90 -8.26 4.92
N ALA A 116 17.30 -8.89 3.81
CA ALA A 116 18.40 -8.41 2.98
C ALA A 116 18.07 -7.03 2.38
N ILE A 117 16.84 -6.82 1.90
CA ILE A 117 16.36 -5.53 1.43
C ILE A 117 16.46 -4.50 2.55
N TRP A 118 15.91 -4.78 3.73
CA TRP A 118 15.96 -3.86 4.88
C TRP A 118 17.39 -3.43 5.24
N ASN A 119 18.32 -4.38 5.22
CA ASN A 119 19.72 -4.14 5.56
C ASN A 119 20.51 -3.44 4.45
N SER A 120 20.11 -3.56 3.18
CA SER A 120 20.74 -2.82 2.09
C SER A 120 20.36 -1.34 2.08
N ILE A 121 19.24 -0.97 2.71
CA ILE A 121 18.83 0.43 2.83
C ILE A 121 19.83 1.17 3.72
N SER A 122 20.54 2.12 3.12
CA SER A 122 21.59 2.91 3.78
C SER A 122 21.04 3.94 4.79
N SER A 123 19.74 4.26 4.72
CA SER A 123 19.13 5.17 5.69
C SER A 123 19.00 4.53 7.08
N GLU A 124 19.17 5.38 8.10
CA GLU A 124 19.01 4.98 9.49
C GLU A 124 17.54 4.66 9.78
N ALA A 125 17.31 3.57 10.53
CA ALA A 125 15.99 3.23 11.04
C ALA A 125 15.57 4.27 12.09
N LYS A 126 14.35 4.77 11.96
CA LYS A 126 13.73 5.73 12.89
C LYS A 126 12.39 5.17 13.35
N ASP A 127 11.99 5.47 14.58
CA ASP A 127 10.64 5.17 15.02
C ASP A 127 9.62 5.88 14.10
N ALA A 128 8.63 5.14 13.63
CA ALA A 128 7.53 5.67 12.84
C ALA A 128 6.62 6.52 13.74
N GLU A 129 6.20 7.68 13.25
CA GLU A 129 5.25 8.51 13.99
C GLU A 129 3.86 7.86 14.00
N PRO A 130 3.05 8.06 15.05
CA PRO A 130 1.75 7.40 15.20
C PRO A 130 0.76 7.69 14.05
N ASP A 131 0.92 8.81 13.34
CA ASP A 131 0.15 9.20 12.15
C ASP A 131 0.72 8.64 10.83
N GLU A 132 1.92 8.05 10.85
CA GLU A 132 2.56 7.42 9.69
C GLU A 132 2.37 5.90 9.63
N LEU A 133 1.80 5.31 10.69
CA LEU A 133 1.66 3.87 10.85
C LEU A 133 0.89 3.24 9.68
N PRO A 134 1.30 2.04 9.24
CA PRO A 134 0.58 1.29 8.21
C PRO A 134 -0.86 1.02 8.66
N ILE A 135 -1.81 1.19 7.74
CA ILE A 135 -3.22 0.93 8.00
C ILE A 135 -3.42 -0.58 7.98
N LEU A 136 -3.58 -1.18 9.16
CA LEU A 136 -4.10 -2.53 9.29
C LEU A 136 -5.63 -2.42 9.24
N GLU A 137 -6.23 -2.75 8.09
CA GLU A 137 -7.70 -2.93 7.97
C GLU A 137 -8.18 -4.17 8.73
#